data_AF-A0A7R9NVL1-F1
#
_entry.id   AF-A0A7R9NVL1-F1
#
_cell.length_a   1.000
_cell.length_b   1.000
_cell.length_c   1.000
_cell.angle_alpha   90.00
_cell.angle_beta   90.00
_cell.angle_gamma   90.00
#
_symmetry.space_group_name_H-M   'P 1'
#
loop_
_entity.id
_entity.type
_entity.pdbx_description
1 polymer ?
#
loop_
_entity_poly.entity_id
_entity_poly.type
_entity_poly.pdbx_seq_one_letter_code
_entity_poly.pdbx_strand_id
1 'polypeptide(L)'
;MLQSNISLQFIFFDGEEAFKEWSDTDSLYGARHLAQLWGNEPYTRGTQDRTTQLDRIDVLVLLDLLGAPDPSFFSFFPDTSSWYRVLINAEQNLSSRGQLERYSSGRPQQSYFKKRSMYAGIEDDHVPFMKRDVPVLHLIPYPFPSVWHKQSDNLDAIDFTTCENLNKIFRVFVAEYLHLRV
;
A
#
# COMPACT_ATOMS: atom_id res chain seq x y z
N MET A 1 15.33 -20.94 15.99
CA MET A 1 14.47 -20.37 14.94
C MET A 1 15.38 -19.86 13.85
N LEU A 2 15.25 -20.39 12.63
CA LEU A 2 15.99 -19.85 11.48
C LEU A 2 15.48 -18.42 11.24
N GLN A 3 16.38 -17.42 11.28
CA GLN A 3 16.03 -16.05 10.89
C GLN A 3 15.62 -16.06 9.41
N SER A 4 14.43 -15.58 9.10
CA SER A 4 14.05 -15.26 7.73
C SER A 4 14.95 -14.14 7.23
N ASN A 5 15.45 -14.25 6.00
CA ASN A 5 16.29 -13.20 5.38
C ASN A 5 15.38 -12.15 4.69
N ILE A 6 14.45 -11.59 5.46
CA ILE A 6 13.48 -10.58 5.03
C ILE A 6 13.82 -9.26 5.73
N SER A 7 13.69 -8.14 5.03
CA SER A 7 13.91 -6.79 5.55
C SER A 7 12.86 -5.83 4.98
N LEU A 8 12.87 -4.58 5.46
CA LEU A 8 12.01 -3.50 4.98
C LEU A 8 12.79 -2.58 4.04
N GLN A 9 12.14 -2.13 2.97
CA GLN A 9 12.62 -1.10 2.06
C GLN A 9 11.55 -0.04 1.86
N PHE A 10 11.94 1.23 1.84
CA PHE A 10 11.09 2.34 1.43
C PHE A 10 11.51 2.81 0.04
N ILE A 11 10.53 3.04 -0.82
CA ILE A 11 10.70 3.61 -2.16
C ILE A 11 9.83 4.84 -2.22
N PHE A 12 10.42 5.97 -2.61
CA PHE A 12 9.71 7.22 -2.86
C PHE A 12 9.86 7.49 -4.35
N PHE A 13 8.79 7.25 -5.11
CA PHE A 13 8.79 7.46 -6.55
C PHE A 13 8.76 8.96 -6.87
N ASP A 14 9.29 9.30 -8.03
CA ASP A 14 9.26 10.65 -8.59
C ASP A 14 8.51 10.62 -9.92
N GLY A 15 7.82 11.71 -10.25
CA GLY A 15 7.02 11.84 -11.46
C GLY A 15 5.95 10.75 -11.60
N GLU A 16 5.13 10.53 -10.58
CA GLU A 16 3.95 9.66 -10.68
C GLU A 16 2.90 10.31 -11.60
N GLU A 17 2.58 11.57 -11.33
CA GLU A 17 1.57 12.34 -12.05
C GLU A 17 1.90 12.59 -13.53
N ALA A 18 0.85 12.73 -14.33
CA ALA A 18 0.92 13.20 -15.70
C ALA A 18 1.25 14.71 -15.76
N PHE A 19 2.01 15.12 -16.78
CA PHE A 19 2.20 16.55 -17.08
C PHE A 19 1.00 17.14 -17.84
N LYS A 20 0.30 16.34 -18.66
CA LYS A 20 -0.85 16.80 -19.43
C LYS A 20 -2.03 15.84 -19.35
N GLU A 21 -1.88 14.67 -19.95
CA GLU A 21 -2.95 13.68 -20.08
C GLU A 21 -2.39 12.32 -19.69
N TRP A 22 -2.98 11.75 -18.64
CA TRP A 22 -2.59 10.44 -18.15
C TRP A 22 -2.60 9.40 -19.29
N SER A 23 -1.43 8.84 -19.57
CA SER A 23 -1.23 7.85 -20.65
C SER A 23 0.01 7.02 -20.37
N ASP A 24 0.21 5.93 -21.13
CA ASP A 24 1.37 5.03 -20.98
C ASP A 24 2.74 5.73 -21.01
N THR A 25 2.83 6.93 -21.60
CA THR A 25 4.08 7.71 -21.72
C THR A 25 4.09 9.00 -20.90
N ASP A 26 2.92 9.46 -20.41
CA ASP A 26 2.73 10.67 -19.61
C ASP A 26 2.08 10.33 -18.26
N SER A 27 2.72 9.42 -17.52
CA SER A 27 2.48 9.07 -16.12
C SER A 27 3.57 8.11 -15.64
N LEU A 28 3.65 7.85 -14.33
CA LEU A 28 4.43 6.77 -13.71
C LEU A 28 5.90 6.78 -14.12
N TYR A 29 6.51 7.95 -14.32
CA TYR A 29 7.83 8.11 -14.91
C TYR A 29 8.90 7.37 -14.08
N GLY A 30 8.94 7.65 -12.78
CA GLY A 30 9.89 7.03 -11.85
C GLY A 30 9.65 5.54 -11.70
N ALA A 31 8.40 5.10 -11.51
CA ALA A 31 8.07 3.68 -11.37
C ALA A 31 8.37 2.87 -12.64
N ARG A 32 8.04 3.38 -13.84
CA ARG A 32 8.37 2.73 -15.12
C ARG A 32 9.88 2.55 -15.26
N HIS A 33 10.64 3.61 -14.97
CA HIS A 33 12.10 3.57 -15.01
C HIS A 33 12.67 2.56 -14.00
N LEU A 34 12.24 2.61 -12.72
CA LEU A 34 12.79 1.75 -11.67
C LEU A 34 12.45 0.27 -11.89
N ALA A 35 11.20 -0.05 -12.27
CA ALA A 35 10.81 -1.42 -12.56
C ALA A 35 11.59 -2.00 -13.75
N GLN A 36 11.88 -1.19 -14.78
CA GLN A 36 12.74 -1.61 -15.89
C GLN A 36 14.19 -1.82 -15.44
N LEU A 37 14.74 -0.92 -14.63
CA LEU A 37 16.10 -1.01 -14.12
C LEU A 37 16.28 -2.29 -13.29
N TRP A 38 15.42 -2.49 -12.29
CA TRP A 38 15.49 -3.64 -11.39
C TRP A 38 15.14 -4.97 -12.05
N GLY A 39 14.30 -4.96 -13.10
CA GLY A 39 14.01 -6.16 -13.90
C GLY A 39 15.18 -6.58 -14.78
N ASN A 40 16.17 -5.71 -15.01
CA ASN A 40 17.38 -6.02 -15.77
C ASN A 40 18.62 -6.18 -14.88
N GLU A 41 18.55 -5.75 -13.62
CA GLU A 41 19.66 -5.84 -12.68
C GLU A 41 19.69 -7.23 -12.01
N PRO A 42 20.73 -8.05 -12.27
CA PRO A 42 20.80 -9.40 -11.70
C PRO A 42 20.95 -9.35 -10.18
N TYR A 43 20.25 -10.26 -9.50
CA TYR A 43 20.48 -10.57 -8.10
C TYR A 43 20.86 -12.04 -8.00
N THR A 44 22.04 -12.36 -7.49
CA THR A 44 22.51 -13.74 -7.40
C THR A 44 22.66 -14.15 -5.95
N ARG A 45 21.83 -15.09 -5.49
CA ARG A 45 21.97 -15.73 -4.17
C ARG A 45 22.44 -17.18 -4.36
N GLY A 46 23.76 -17.40 -4.37
CA GLY A 46 24.34 -18.73 -4.60
C GLY A 46 24.48 -19.07 -6.10
N THR A 47 24.42 -20.35 -6.47
CA THR A 47 24.95 -20.83 -7.76
C THR A 47 23.95 -21.16 -8.87
N GLN A 48 22.62 -21.00 -8.72
CA GLN A 48 21.72 -21.62 -9.72
C GLN A 48 20.49 -20.85 -10.25
N ASP A 49 20.11 -19.66 -9.76
CA ASP A 49 18.94 -18.96 -10.31
C ASP A 49 19.28 -17.61 -10.96
N ARG A 50 18.74 -17.39 -12.16
CA ARG A 50 18.71 -16.09 -12.86
C ARG A 50 17.62 -15.20 -12.25
N THR A 51 17.82 -14.78 -11.00
CA THR A 51 16.97 -13.78 -10.35
C THR A 51 17.46 -12.37 -10.60
N THR A 52 16.56 -11.41 -10.45
CA THR A 52 16.73 -9.97 -10.62
C THR A 52 16.44 -9.25 -9.30
N GLN A 53 16.66 -7.94 -9.25
CA GLN A 53 16.29 -7.16 -8.07
C GLN A 53 14.78 -7.18 -7.80
N LEU A 54 13.92 -7.34 -8.82
CA LEU A 54 12.47 -7.45 -8.63
C LEU A 54 12.07 -8.70 -7.87
N ASP A 55 12.75 -9.83 -8.09
CA ASP A 55 12.48 -11.11 -7.40
C ASP A 55 12.74 -11.04 -5.89
N ARG A 56 13.36 -9.95 -5.41
CA ARG A 56 13.58 -9.69 -3.98
C ARG A 56 12.38 -9.02 -3.32
N ILE A 57 11.43 -8.50 -4.10
CA ILE A 57 10.25 -7.81 -3.59
C ILE A 57 9.19 -8.87 -3.26
N ASP A 58 9.09 -9.19 -1.97
CA ASP A 58 8.10 -10.17 -1.46
C ASP A 58 6.66 -9.64 -1.62
N VAL A 59 6.46 -8.34 -1.35
CA VAL A 59 5.24 -7.60 -1.65
C VAL A 59 5.56 -6.12 -1.78
N LEU A 60 5.02 -5.45 -2.81
CA LEU A 60 4.99 -4.00 -2.92
C LEU A 60 3.72 -3.47 -2.25
N VAL A 61 3.86 -2.88 -1.07
CA VAL A 61 2.76 -2.16 -0.41
C VAL A 61 2.81 -0.70 -0.83
N LEU A 62 1.89 -0.28 -1.70
CA LEU A 62 1.83 1.09 -2.22
C LEU A 62 0.77 1.89 -1.47
N LEU A 63 1.16 3.01 -0.87
CA LEU A 63 0.28 3.91 -0.13
C LEU A 63 0.02 5.15 -0.99
N ASP A 64 -1.25 5.46 -1.25
CA ASP A 64 -1.62 6.63 -2.04
C ASP A 64 -2.95 7.25 -1.57
N LEU A 65 -3.12 8.56 -1.78
CA LEU A 65 -4.27 9.39 -1.44
C LEU A 65 -4.76 9.24 0.01
N LEU A 66 -3.81 9.17 0.95
CA LEU A 66 -4.08 9.06 2.38
C LEU A 66 -4.17 10.44 3.05
N GLY A 67 -5.00 10.54 4.09
CA GLY A 67 -5.06 11.70 4.98
C GLY A 67 -6.44 12.33 5.10
N ALA A 68 -7.31 12.14 4.10
CA ALA A 68 -8.70 12.53 4.19
C ALA A 68 -9.47 11.68 5.23
N PRO A 69 -10.56 12.20 5.81
CA PRO A 69 -11.36 11.46 6.79
C PRO A 69 -12.07 10.26 6.17
N ASP A 70 -12.28 9.23 7.00
CA ASP A 70 -13.12 8.05 6.71
C ASP A 70 -12.79 7.31 5.38
N PRO A 71 -11.51 7.02 5.07
CA PRO A 71 -11.13 6.31 3.85
C PRO A 71 -11.73 4.90 3.83
N SER A 72 -11.97 4.37 2.63
CA SER A 72 -12.45 3.01 2.43
C SER A 72 -11.51 2.25 1.50
N PHE A 73 -10.76 1.30 2.06
CA PHE A 73 -9.86 0.42 1.32
C PHE A 73 -10.55 -0.90 0.95
N PHE A 74 -10.08 -1.53 -0.12
CA PHE A 74 -10.56 -2.82 -0.61
C PHE A 74 -9.39 -3.72 -1.00
N SER A 75 -9.62 -5.03 -1.03
CA SER A 75 -8.66 -5.97 -1.60
C SER A 75 -8.75 -5.93 -3.13
N PHE A 76 -7.79 -5.28 -3.79
CA PHE A 76 -7.77 -5.19 -5.26
C PHE A 76 -7.19 -6.43 -5.95
N PHE A 77 -6.22 -7.10 -5.32
CA PHE A 77 -5.51 -8.23 -5.90
C PHE A 77 -5.74 -9.52 -5.10
N PRO A 78 -6.10 -10.65 -5.75
CA PRO A 78 -6.26 -11.93 -5.08
C PRO A 78 -4.99 -12.43 -4.36
N ASP A 79 -3.84 -12.25 -5.01
CA ASP A 79 -2.55 -12.80 -4.57
C ASP A 79 -2.05 -12.20 -3.25
N THR A 80 -2.46 -10.98 -2.93
CA THR A 80 -2.12 -10.27 -1.68
C THR A 80 -3.29 -10.16 -0.70
N SER A 81 -4.41 -10.87 -0.96
CA SER A 81 -5.61 -10.84 -0.12
C SER A 81 -5.40 -11.39 1.30
N SER A 82 -4.37 -12.22 1.51
CA SER A 82 -3.93 -12.67 2.84
C SER A 82 -3.29 -11.53 3.62
N TRP A 83 -2.43 -10.73 2.98
CA TRP A 83 -1.80 -9.54 3.57
C TRP A 83 -2.82 -8.44 3.84
N TYR A 84 -3.77 -8.23 2.94
CA TYR A 84 -4.89 -7.32 3.18
C TYR A 84 -5.72 -7.73 4.41
N ARG A 85 -5.89 -9.04 4.67
CA ARG A 85 -6.53 -9.55 5.89
C ARG A 85 -5.76 -9.22 7.17
N VAL A 86 -4.44 -9.10 7.11
CA VAL A 86 -3.62 -8.66 8.25
C VAL A 86 -3.99 -7.22 8.63
N LEU A 87 -4.18 -6.32 7.66
CA LEU A 87 -4.62 -4.94 7.92
C LEU A 87 -6.01 -4.90 8.57
N ILE A 88 -6.96 -5.69 8.07
CA ILE A 88 -8.29 -5.84 8.68
C ILE A 88 -8.16 -6.30 10.14
N ASN A 89 -7.36 -7.32 10.40
CA ASN A 89 -7.20 -7.86 11.75
C ASN A 89 -6.52 -6.86 12.69
N ALA A 90 -5.51 -6.13 12.20
CA ALA A 90 -4.83 -5.08 12.94
C ALA A 90 -5.81 -3.96 13.34
N GLU A 91 -6.63 -3.48 12.40
CA GLU A 91 -7.68 -2.49 12.67
C GLU A 91 -8.67 -2.99 13.73
N GLN A 92 -9.16 -4.23 13.60
CA GLN A 92 -10.11 -4.83 14.55
C GLN A 92 -9.51 -5.00 15.95
N ASN A 93 -8.27 -5.45 16.04
CA ASN A 93 -7.56 -5.64 17.29
C ASN A 93 -7.29 -4.31 18.00
N LEU A 94 -6.84 -3.28 17.28
CA LEU A 94 -6.62 -1.95 17.84
C LEU A 94 -7.94 -1.32 18.31
N SER A 95 -8.99 -1.44 17.49
CA SER A 95 -10.33 -0.95 17.82
C SER A 95 -10.89 -1.59 19.09
N SER A 96 -10.84 -2.93 19.20
CA SER A 96 -11.35 -3.66 20.38
C SER A 96 -10.62 -3.31 21.69
N ARG A 97 -9.40 -2.77 21.59
CA ARG A 97 -8.57 -2.32 22.72
C ARG A 97 -8.68 -0.82 23.00
N GLY A 98 -9.59 -0.12 22.32
CA GLY A 98 -9.77 1.33 22.45
C GLY A 98 -8.56 2.15 21.98
N GLN A 99 -7.73 1.60 21.08
CA GLN A 99 -6.51 2.26 20.59
C GLN A 99 -6.75 3.12 19.34
N LEU A 100 -7.94 3.06 18.76
CA LEU A 100 -8.36 3.89 17.64
C LEU A 100 -9.38 4.93 18.10
N GLU A 101 -9.26 6.14 17.59
CA GLU A 101 -10.18 7.24 17.87
C GLU A 101 -11.27 7.34 16.80
N ARG A 102 -12.43 7.91 17.15
CA ARG A 102 -13.61 8.09 16.27
C ARG A 102 -14.17 6.79 15.67
N TYR A 103 -13.69 5.64 16.13
CA TYR A 103 -14.23 4.30 15.89
C TYR A 103 -15.24 4.00 17.01
N SER A 104 -16.48 4.47 16.90
CA SER A 104 -17.46 4.23 17.97
C SER A 104 -17.68 2.73 18.15
N SER A 105 -17.25 2.17 19.29
CA SER A 105 -17.50 0.77 19.67
C SER A 105 -18.99 0.47 19.58
N GLY A 106 -19.37 -0.45 18.68
CA GLY A 106 -20.76 -0.86 18.45
C GLY A 106 -21.48 -0.24 17.25
N ARG A 107 -20.82 0.56 16.39
CA ARG A 107 -21.40 1.02 15.12
C ARG A 107 -20.87 0.20 13.92
N PRO A 108 -21.72 -0.55 13.17
CA PRO A 108 -21.31 -1.42 12.06
C PRO A 108 -20.74 -0.75 10.79
N GLN A 109 -20.19 0.48 10.82
CA GLN A 109 -19.86 1.21 9.59
C GLN A 109 -18.53 1.96 9.51
N GLN A 110 -17.68 1.95 10.56
CA GLN A 110 -16.46 2.77 10.57
C GLN A 110 -15.14 2.00 10.35
N SER A 111 -15.14 0.87 9.64
CA SER A 111 -13.86 0.24 9.23
C SER A 111 -13.30 0.94 8.00
N TYR A 112 -12.01 1.27 8.03
CA TYR A 112 -11.29 1.70 6.84
C TYR A 112 -11.11 0.52 5.88
N PHE A 113 -10.71 -0.65 6.39
CA PHE A 113 -10.42 -1.82 5.56
C PHE A 113 -11.68 -2.68 5.39
N LYS A 114 -12.33 -2.58 4.22
CA LYS A 114 -13.56 -3.34 3.95
C LYS A 114 -13.24 -4.81 3.73
N LYS A 115 -14.04 -5.71 4.32
CA LYS A 115 -13.99 -7.17 4.12
C LYS A 115 -14.55 -7.60 2.76
N ARG A 116 -14.16 -6.90 1.68
CA ARG A 116 -14.64 -7.12 0.32
C ARG A 116 -13.49 -6.90 -0.66
N SER A 117 -13.49 -7.67 -1.73
CA SER A 117 -12.63 -7.42 -2.88
C SER A 117 -13.33 -6.48 -3.86
N MET A 118 -12.54 -5.72 -4.60
CA MET A 118 -13.02 -4.81 -5.64
C MET A 118 -12.06 -4.90 -6.83
N TYR A 119 -12.58 -4.87 -8.04
CA TYR A 119 -11.78 -4.62 -9.23
C TYR A 119 -12.03 -3.18 -9.66
N ALA A 120 -11.02 -2.32 -9.53
CA ALA A 120 -11.17 -0.89 -9.79
C ALA A 120 -10.36 -0.39 -11.00
N GLY A 121 -9.38 -1.17 -11.48
CA GLY A 121 -8.56 -0.77 -12.63
C GLY A 121 -7.82 0.56 -12.42
N ILE A 122 -7.46 0.87 -11.17
CA ILE A 122 -6.74 2.10 -10.82
C ILE A 122 -5.30 1.94 -11.28
N GLU A 123 -4.84 2.83 -12.15
CA GLU A 123 -3.43 2.92 -12.53
C GLU A 123 -2.70 3.80 -11.54
N ASP A 124 -1.51 3.37 -11.12
CA ASP A 124 -0.64 4.02 -10.15
C ASP A 124 0.76 3.34 -10.26
N ASP A 125 1.75 3.78 -9.49
CA ASP A 125 3.16 3.37 -9.54
C ASP A 125 3.39 1.85 -9.38
N HIS A 126 2.40 1.10 -8.91
CA HIS A 126 2.48 -0.36 -8.86
C HIS A 126 2.41 -1.02 -10.24
N VAL A 127 1.80 -0.38 -11.25
CA VAL A 127 1.51 -1.01 -12.56
C VAL A 127 2.77 -1.57 -13.24
N PRO A 128 3.91 -0.84 -13.32
CA PRO A 128 5.13 -1.37 -13.93
C PRO A 128 5.74 -2.56 -13.20
N PHE A 129 5.55 -2.65 -11.87
CA PHE A 129 6.02 -3.75 -11.03
C PHE A 129 5.10 -4.96 -11.17
N MET A 130 3.79 -4.75 -11.13
CA MET A 130 2.77 -5.79 -11.32
C MET A 130 2.88 -6.45 -12.70
N LYS A 131 3.15 -5.68 -13.77
CA LYS A 131 3.42 -6.21 -15.12
C LYS A 131 4.67 -7.12 -15.19
N ARG A 132 5.48 -7.16 -14.13
CA ARG A 132 6.68 -7.99 -13.96
C ARG A 132 6.55 -8.93 -12.75
N ASP A 133 5.31 -9.34 -12.45
CA ASP A 133 4.96 -10.36 -11.46
C ASP A 133 5.29 -10.02 -10.00
N VAL A 134 5.57 -8.75 -9.68
CA VAL A 134 5.70 -8.31 -8.29
C VAL A 134 4.33 -8.29 -7.62
N PRO A 135 4.12 -8.98 -6.48
CA PRO A 135 2.87 -8.95 -5.75
C PRO A 135 2.57 -7.54 -5.21
N VAL A 136 1.36 -7.03 -5.42
CA VAL A 136 0.97 -5.67 -5.02
C VAL A 136 -0.11 -5.69 -3.95
N LEU A 137 0.10 -4.92 -2.89
CA LEU A 137 -0.93 -4.54 -1.92
C LEU A 137 -1.15 -3.02 -2.04
N HIS A 138 -2.16 -2.63 -2.83
CA HIS A 138 -2.44 -1.21 -3.11
C HIS A 138 -3.40 -0.62 -2.08
N LEU A 139 -2.88 0.29 -1.27
CA LEU A 139 -3.58 0.96 -0.18
C LEU A 139 -3.98 2.36 -0.62
N ILE A 140 -4.95 2.41 -1.52
CA ILE A 140 -5.61 3.63 -2.01
C ILE A 140 -7.11 3.56 -1.68
N PRO A 141 -7.74 4.63 -1.16
CA PRO A 141 -9.17 4.62 -0.87
C PRO A 141 -10.00 4.57 -2.14
N TYR A 142 -11.19 3.98 -2.08
CA TYR A 142 -12.22 4.11 -3.11
C TYR A 142 -13.60 4.42 -2.47
N PRO A 143 -14.31 5.48 -2.89
CA PRO A 143 -13.87 6.51 -3.85
C PRO A 143 -12.66 7.31 -3.35
N PHE A 144 -11.97 8.00 -4.27
CA PHE A 144 -10.88 8.92 -3.92
C PHE A 144 -11.38 10.06 -3.02
N PRO A 145 -10.49 10.69 -2.24
CA PRO A 145 -10.85 11.88 -1.47
C PRO A 145 -11.56 12.92 -2.34
N SER A 146 -12.60 13.56 -1.80
CA SER A 146 -13.36 14.56 -2.56
C SER A 146 -12.52 15.77 -2.99
N VAL A 147 -11.36 15.95 -2.39
CA VAL A 147 -10.37 17.01 -2.67
C VAL A 147 -9.35 16.61 -3.75
N TRP A 148 -9.28 15.35 -4.17
CA TRP A 148 -8.29 14.85 -5.13
C TRP A 148 -8.24 15.70 -6.41
N HIS A 149 -7.02 16.03 -6.84
CA HIS A 149 -6.72 16.91 -8.00
C HIS A 149 -7.38 18.30 -7.92
N LYS A 150 -7.60 18.82 -6.71
CA LYS A 150 -8.09 20.19 -6.47
C LYS A 150 -7.15 20.94 -5.53
N GLN A 151 -7.19 22.27 -5.60
CA GLN A 151 -6.45 23.14 -4.69
C GLN A 151 -6.85 22.97 -3.21
N SER A 152 -8.00 22.35 -2.95
CA SER A 152 -8.45 21.99 -1.61
C SER A 152 -7.69 20.79 -1.02
N ASP A 153 -6.92 20.06 -1.82
CA ASP A 153 -6.01 19.02 -1.31
C ASP A 153 -4.78 19.69 -0.68
N ASN A 154 -4.94 20.10 0.56
CA ASN A 154 -3.97 20.86 1.33
C ASN A 154 -4.08 20.46 2.81
N LEU A 155 -3.35 21.17 3.69
CA LEU A 155 -3.31 20.87 5.12
C LEU A 155 -4.69 20.79 5.79
N ASP A 156 -5.67 21.60 5.34
CA ASP A 156 -7.01 21.64 5.93
C ASP A 156 -7.86 20.40 5.57
N ALA A 157 -7.48 19.67 4.51
CA ALA A 157 -8.12 18.41 4.14
C ALA A 157 -7.63 17.22 4.99
N ILE A 158 -6.56 17.39 5.78
CA ILE A 158 -5.95 16.33 6.57
C ILE A 158 -6.73 16.11 7.87
N ASP A 159 -7.29 14.91 8.03
CA ASP A 159 -7.84 14.42 9.28
C ASP A 159 -6.76 13.71 10.09
N PHE A 160 -6.12 14.45 10.99
CA PHE A 160 -5.02 13.92 11.82
C PHE A 160 -5.40 12.70 12.66
N THR A 161 -6.67 12.57 13.07
CA THR A 161 -7.15 11.38 13.77
C THR A 161 -7.09 10.14 12.87
N THR A 162 -7.54 10.26 11.63
CA THR A 162 -7.45 9.20 10.62
C THR A 162 -6.01 8.85 10.32
N CYS A 163 -5.14 9.85 10.13
CA CYS A 163 -3.70 9.63 9.95
C CYS A 163 -3.10 8.83 11.11
N GLU A 164 -3.40 9.19 12.36
CA GLU A 164 -2.85 8.49 13.52
C GLU A 164 -3.41 7.07 13.68
N ASN A 165 -4.68 6.85 13.35
CA ASN A 165 -5.25 5.50 13.32
C ASN A 165 -4.55 4.63 12.25
N LEU A 166 -4.34 5.15 11.04
CA LEU A 166 -3.63 4.45 9.98
C LEU A 166 -2.17 4.18 10.35
N ASN A 167 -1.48 5.13 10.99
CA ASN A 167 -0.12 4.94 11.51
C ASN A 167 -0.03 3.71 12.44
N LYS A 168 -0.98 3.58 13.38
CA LYS A 168 -1.03 2.43 14.29
C LYS A 168 -1.26 1.13 13.54
N ILE A 169 -2.19 1.11 12.58
CA ILE A 169 -2.51 -0.07 11.77
C ILE A 169 -1.29 -0.50 10.94
N PHE A 170 -0.62 0.43 10.26
CA PHE A 170 0.58 0.15 9.45
C PHE A 170 1.75 -0.34 10.30
N ARG A 171 1.95 0.23 11.50
CA ARG A 171 2.95 -0.25 12.45
C ARG A 171 2.71 -1.69 12.87
N VAL A 172 1.47 -2.05 13.19
CA VAL A 172 1.10 -3.43 13.51
C VAL A 172 1.31 -4.33 12.29
N PHE A 173 0.90 -3.92 11.09
CA PHE A 173 1.11 -4.68 9.87
C PHE A 173 2.59 -4.99 9.63
N VAL A 174 3.47 -3.98 9.69
CA VAL A 174 4.92 -4.17 9.52
C VAL A 174 5.51 -5.07 10.61
N ALA A 175 5.08 -4.91 11.86
CA ALA A 175 5.54 -5.75 12.96
C ALA A 175 5.13 -7.22 12.79
N GLU A 176 3.88 -7.47 12.37
CA GLU A 176 3.36 -8.81 12.09
C GLU A 176 4.08 -9.45 10.88
N TYR A 177 4.27 -8.69 9.79
CA TYR A 177 4.94 -9.16 8.58
C TYR A 177 6.39 -9.59 8.85
N LEU A 178 7.12 -8.77 9.62
CA LEU A 178 8.53 -9.01 9.93
C LEU A 178 8.73 -9.88 11.17
N HIS A 179 7.64 -10.37 11.79
CA HIS A 179 7.67 -11.13 13.05
C HIS A 179 8.47 -10.42 14.16
N LEU A 180 8.33 -9.10 14.26
CA LEU A 180 8.97 -8.31 15.30
C LEU A 180 8.38 -8.67 16.66
N ARG A 181 9.25 -8.76 17.67
CA ARG A 181 8.81 -8.86 19.07
C ARG A 181 8.47 -7.44 19.54
N VAL A 182 7.18 -7.19 19.77
CA VAL A 182 6.61 -5.94 20.29
C VAL A 182 6.01 -6.14 21.66
#